data_AF-L7JXK0-F1
#
_entry.id   AF-L7JXK0-F1
#
_cell.length_a   1.000
_cell.length_b   1.000
_cell.length_c   1.000
_cell.angle_alpha   90.00
_cell.angle_beta   90.00
_cell.angle_gamma   90.00
#
_symmetry.space_group_name_H-M   'P 1'
#
loop_
_entity.id
_entity.type
_entity.pdbx_description
1 polymer ?
#
loop_
_entity_poly.entity_id
_entity_poly.type
_entity_poly.pdbx_seq_one_letter_code
_entity_poly.pdbx_strand_id
1 'polypeptide(L)'
;MHVNAATIYTTMNIDERIEIVIFNNVNVVEGSTIVFNNNCKQLEIVKSEGSFDLRPYIGIKYYFGYFTELKILPGKKSFPNLSSIKLRLFHFMQTVKLPNIYELIELECISTTEDTEIILNKACKELRIESCEGVINGQEIEYLESLHINFFRNEKDNIRFIGSIRVNKIYITNICWGTFSIISMLTNFKNIQYIEFKDKSLLMFLCYPKYLYNSVIRCITRKKGSKDNSDLLSKLLATTNRDSNTWLEEVLNIILNFVLRNIMGKGVMDNISELELGHFFIDQDNCKSLKELKNLKILRIRTRKITNEFFYNLPPNLILLDITNFAEGEIIDAEKYTIKSSIIVPQHQNIKILSVNVDFLYNVRYLSVMMPSLDILVVQYSRSITDYFPMQKSKIKVRELLITCNYTNEIMLQEEEMILFIKNIKFYIDFELLKYIEFVSLPVSVFFNPDTFQVIE
;
A
#
# COMPACT_ATOMS: atom_id res chain seq x y z
N MET A 1 17.46 0.68 -33.71
CA MET A 1 17.86 2.05 -34.09
C MET A 1 17.95 2.90 -32.85
N HIS A 2 19.08 3.57 -32.64
CA HIS A 2 19.30 4.47 -31.49
C HIS A 2 19.65 5.85 -32.03
N VAL A 3 18.87 6.87 -31.66
CA VAL A 3 19.09 8.26 -32.03
C VAL A 3 19.26 9.06 -30.75
N ASN A 4 20.39 9.75 -30.63
CA ASN A 4 20.76 10.50 -29.43
C ASN A 4 21.20 11.91 -29.80
N ALA A 5 20.76 12.92 -29.04
CA ALA A 5 21.18 14.32 -29.20
C ALA A 5 21.08 14.84 -30.65
N ALA A 6 19.95 14.58 -31.30
CA ALA A 6 19.74 14.88 -32.71
C ALA A 6 18.61 15.90 -32.92
N THR A 7 18.66 16.65 -34.03
CA THR A 7 17.56 17.50 -34.48
C THR A 7 17.01 16.99 -35.80
N ILE A 8 15.70 16.78 -35.87
CA ILE A 8 14.99 16.22 -37.02
C ILE A 8 14.24 17.34 -37.72
N TYR A 9 14.68 17.67 -38.94
CA TYR A 9 14.14 18.77 -39.75
C TYR A 9 13.09 18.34 -40.79
N THR A 10 12.82 17.04 -40.92
CA THR A 10 11.86 16.49 -41.88
C THR A 10 11.08 15.32 -41.29
N THR A 11 10.07 14.84 -42.01
CA THR A 11 9.35 13.63 -41.58
C THR A 11 10.24 12.40 -41.68
N MET A 12 10.45 11.71 -40.57
CA MET A 12 11.24 10.47 -40.49
C MET A 12 10.30 9.28 -40.35
N ASN A 13 10.30 8.38 -41.34
CA ASN A 13 9.55 7.13 -41.28
C ASN A 13 10.47 6.01 -40.79
N ILE A 14 10.08 5.32 -39.73
CA ILE A 14 10.83 4.17 -39.20
C ILE A 14 10.53 2.94 -40.06
N ASP A 15 11.58 2.34 -40.62
CA ASP A 15 11.50 1.12 -41.44
C ASP A 15 10.87 -0.05 -40.66
N GLU A 16 9.98 -0.80 -41.33
CA GLU A 16 9.21 -1.90 -40.75
C GLU A 16 10.05 -3.06 -40.18
N ARG A 17 11.32 -3.16 -40.57
CA ARG A 17 12.26 -4.16 -40.06
C ARG A 17 12.90 -3.77 -38.74
N ILE A 18 12.73 -2.52 -38.28
CA ILE A 18 13.33 -2.03 -37.04
C ILE A 18 12.41 -2.37 -35.87
N GLU A 19 12.78 -3.40 -35.11
CA GLU A 19 12.00 -3.85 -33.94
C GLU A 19 12.28 -3.06 -32.66
N ILE A 20 13.43 -2.39 -32.57
CA ILE A 20 13.89 -1.66 -31.38
C ILE A 20 14.23 -0.23 -31.78
N VAL A 21 13.58 0.75 -31.16
CA VAL A 21 13.79 2.17 -31.43
C VAL A 21 13.97 2.93 -30.12
N ILE A 22 15.07 3.67 -30.01
CA ILE A 22 15.36 4.53 -28.85
C ILE A 22 15.67 5.94 -29.33
N PHE A 23 14.88 6.91 -28.88
CA PHE A 23 15.09 8.33 -29.03
C PHE A 23 15.43 8.95 -27.67
N ASN A 24 16.63 9.52 -27.55
CA ASN A 24 17.08 10.21 -26.35
C ASN A 24 17.56 11.62 -26.70
N ASN A 25 17.02 12.64 -26.04
CA ASN A 25 17.42 14.03 -26.29
C ASN A 25 17.27 14.44 -27.77
N VAL A 26 16.14 14.05 -28.39
CA VAL A 26 15.87 14.35 -29.81
C VAL A 26 14.86 15.47 -29.94
N ASN A 27 15.17 16.47 -30.77
CA ASN A 27 14.29 17.59 -31.06
C ASN A 27 13.72 17.46 -32.47
N VAL A 28 12.39 17.39 -32.62
CA VAL A 28 11.70 17.36 -33.90
C VAL A 28 11.16 18.75 -34.20
N VAL A 29 11.70 19.40 -35.24
CA VAL A 29 11.34 20.77 -35.60
C VAL A 29 9.87 20.87 -35.98
N GLU A 30 9.26 22.03 -35.75
CA GLU A 30 7.89 22.33 -36.15
C GLU A 30 7.63 21.96 -37.62
N GLY A 31 6.45 21.37 -37.89
CA GLY A 31 6.09 20.83 -39.21
C GLY A 31 6.70 19.45 -39.53
N SER A 32 7.70 18.99 -38.79
CA SER A 32 8.26 17.63 -38.91
C SER A 32 7.58 16.64 -37.98
N THR A 33 7.76 15.35 -38.23
CA THR A 33 7.17 14.27 -37.40
C THR A 33 7.98 12.99 -37.52
N ILE A 34 8.11 12.24 -36.43
CA ILE A 34 8.61 10.86 -36.49
C ILE A 34 7.40 9.92 -36.58
N VAL A 35 7.38 9.07 -37.61
CA VAL A 35 6.30 8.12 -37.90
C VAL A 35 6.77 6.70 -37.62
N PHE A 36 6.08 6.03 -36.71
CA PHE A 36 6.36 4.64 -36.34
C PHE A 36 5.49 3.66 -37.10
N ASN A 37 6.02 2.45 -37.28
CA ASN A 37 5.26 1.29 -37.76
C ASN A 37 4.76 0.44 -36.58
N ASN A 38 3.94 -0.57 -36.86
CA ASN A 38 3.35 -1.47 -35.86
C ASN A 38 4.28 -2.62 -35.43
N ASN A 39 5.44 -2.79 -36.07
CA ASN A 39 6.36 -3.92 -35.83
C ASN A 39 7.40 -3.62 -34.74
N CYS A 40 7.49 -2.38 -34.25
CA CYS A 40 8.40 -2.05 -33.16
C CYS A 40 7.94 -2.72 -31.86
N LYS A 41 8.74 -3.66 -31.36
CA LYS A 41 8.50 -4.38 -30.11
C LYS A 41 8.99 -3.60 -28.89
N GLN A 42 10.02 -2.77 -29.09
CA GLN A 42 10.59 -1.93 -28.05
C GLN A 42 10.73 -0.49 -28.53
N LEU A 43 10.07 0.44 -27.86
CA LEU A 43 10.12 1.86 -28.16
C LEU A 43 10.44 2.64 -26.88
N GLU A 44 11.47 3.47 -26.92
CA GLU A 44 11.77 4.42 -25.85
C GLU A 44 11.93 5.82 -26.44
N ILE A 45 11.15 6.77 -25.92
CA ILE A 45 11.25 8.20 -26.25
C ILE A 45 11.43 8.92 -24.91
N VAL A 46 12.61 9.49 -24.70
CA VAL A 46 12.98 10.17 -23.45
C VAL A 46 13.68 11.48 -23.75
N LYS A 47 13.47 12.48 -22.90
CA LYS A 47 14.13 13.81 -23.00
C LYS A 47 13.95 14.47 -24.36
N SER A 48 12.88 14.17 -25.07
CA SER A 48 12.71 14.53 -26.49
C SER A 48 11.56 15.52 -26.64
N GLU A 49 11.61 16.34 -27.67
CA GLU A 49 10.62 17.38 -27.93
C GLU A 49 10.15 17.31 -29.39
N GLY A 50 8.89 17.68 -29.62
CA GLY A 50 8.31 17.77 -30.95
C GLY A 50 7.33 16.65 -31.25
N SER A 51 7.01 16.45 -32.53
CA SER A 51 5.86 15.63 -32.92
C SER A 51 6.21 14.17 -33.23
N PHE A 52 5.48 13.25 -32.60
CA PHE A 52 5.61 11.81 -32.76
C PHE A 52 4.25 11.18 -33.10
N ASP A 53 4.18 10.40 -34.18
CA ASP A 53 2.96 9.69 -34.57
C ASP A 53 2.85 8.36 -33.83
N LEU A 54 2.19 8.38 -32.68
CA LEU A 54 2.00 7.22 -31.81
C LEU A 54 0.67 6.49 -32.05
N ARG A 55 0.01 6.70 -33.20
CA ARG A 55 -1.22 6.00 -33.55
C ARG A 55 -1.11 4.46 -33.40
N PRO A 56 0.01 3.81 -33.78
CA PRO A 56 0.23 2.39 -33.51
C PRO A 56 0.13 1.95 -32.05
N TYR A 57 0.47 2.82 -31.10
CA TYR A 57 0.72 2.45 -29.70
C TYR A 57 -0.30 2.99 -28.71
N ILE A 58 -0.85 4.17 -28.97
CA ILE A 58 -1.83 4.85 -28.10
C ILE A 58 -3.00 5.48 -28.90
N GLY A 59 -3.06 5.24 -30.21
CA GLY A 59 -4.15 5.69 -31.07
C GLY A 59 -4.09 7.15 -31.53
N ILE A 60 -3.07 7.92 -31.15
CA ILE A 60 -2.98 9.36 -31.43
C ILE A 60 -1.59 9.81 -31.87
N LYS A 61 -1.52 10.93 -32.59
CA LYS A 61 -0.28 11.71 -32.76
C LYS A 61 -0.11 12.62 -31.55
N TYR A 62 1.09 12.69 -30.99
CA TYR A 62 1.34 13.43 -29.75
C TYR A 62 2.55 14.37 -29.90
N TYR A 63 2.44 15.57 -29.34
CA TYR A 63 3.54 16.52 -29.26
C TYR A 63 4.22 16.37 -27.89
N PHE A 64 5.45 15.87 -27.89
CA PHE A 64 6.23 15.67 -26.67
C PHE A 64 6.81 17.01 -26.22
N GLY A 65 6.71 17.28 -24.92
CA GLY A 65 7.59 18.24 -24.26
C GLY A 65 8.84 17.53 -23.74
N TYR A 66 9.89 18.29 -23.44
CA TYR A 66 11.19 17.75 -23.02
C TYR A 66 11.11 16.70 -21.89
N PHE A 67 10.17 16.82 -20.96
CA PHE A 67 10.03 15.87 -19.84
C PHE A 67 9.04 14.73 -20.10
N THR A 68 8.32 14.73 -21.22
CA THR A 68 7.42 13.64 -21.59
C THR A 68 8.25 12.39 -21.92
N GLU A 69 7.85 11.24 -21.38
CA GLU A 69 8.54 9.97 -21.62
C GLU A 69 7.55 8.87 -22.01
N LEU A 70 7.89 8.11 -23.04
CA LEU A 70 7.17 6.90 -23.44
C LEU A 70 8.15 5.73 -23.46
N LYS A 71 7.78 4.62 -22.80
CA LYS A 71 8.52 3.36 -22.88
C LYS A 71 7.59 2.21 -23.17
N ILE A 72 7.91 1.43 -24.17
CA ILE A 72 7.27 0.17 -24.51
C ILE A 72 8.36 -0.89 -24.47
N LEU A 73 8.19 -1.88 -23.60
CA LEU A 73 9.16 -2.94 -23.38
C LEU A 73 8.48 -4.30 -23.57
N PRO A 74 9.17 -5.30 -24.15
CA PRO A 74 8.65 -6.66 -24.18
C PRO A 74 8.46 -7.19 -22.76
N GLY A 75 7.35 -7.90 -22.51
CA GLY A 75 7.06 -8.46 -21.20
C GLY A 75 8.10 -9.51 -20.80
N LYS A 76 8.69 -9.37 -19.60
CA LYS A 76 9.77 -10.25 -19.12
C LYS A 76 9.33 -11.71 -18.86
N LYS A 77 8.02 -11.97 -18.75
CA LYS A 77 7.42 -13.27 -18.33
C LYS A 77 6.08 -13.58 -19.01
N SER A 78 5.71 -12.82 -20.04
CA SER A 78 4.37 -12.86 -20.62
C SER A 78 4.26 -13.86 -21.77
N PHE A 79 3.03 -14.17 -22.19
CA PHE A 79 2.81 -14.87 -23.45
C PHE A 79 3.56 -14.14 -24.58
N PRO A 80 4.14 -14.88 -25.55
CA PRO A 80 4.85 -14.25 -26.65
C PRO A 80 3.92 -13.20 -27.29
N ASN A 81 4.38 -11.94 -27.32
CA ASN A 81 3.72 -10.73 -27.87
C ASN A 81 3.04 -9.77 -26.90
N LEU A 82 3.01 -10.01 -25.58
CA LEU A 82 2.53 -9.00 -24.63
C LEU A 82 3.67 -8.11 -24.13
N SER A 83 3.46 -6.80 -24.17
CA SER A 83 4.40 -5.77 -23.76
C SER A 83 3.92 -5.04 -22.50
N SER A 84 4.79 -4.22 -21.92
CA SER A 84 4.43 -3.21 -20.94
C SER A 84 4.53 -1.82 -21.57
N ILE A 85 3.62 -0.91 -21.23
CA ILE A 85 3.70 0.50 -21.61
C ILE A 85 3.83 1.37 -20.36
N LYS A 86 4.77 2.32 -20.39
CA LYS A 86 4.90 3.40 -19.41
C LYS A 86 4.75 4.74 -20.11
N LEU A 87 3.81 5.53 -19.62
CA LEU A 87 3.54 6.90 -20.06
C LEU A 87 3.85 7.85 -18.90
N ARG A 88 4.64 8.89 -19.16
CA ARG A 88 5.00 9.89 -18.15
C ARG A 88 4.79 11.30 -18.66
N LEU A 89 4.16 12.16 -17.84
CA LEU A 89 3.94 13.58 -18.13
C LEU A 89 3.21 13.80 -19.47
N PHE A 90 2.15 13.01 -19.70
CA PHE A 90 1.21 13.23 -20.80
C PHE A 90 0.03 14.09 -20.37
N HIS A 91 -0.42 14.94 -21.28
CA HIS A 91 -1.64 15.71 -21.17
C HIS A 91 -2.52 15.41 -22.39
N PHE A 92 -3.51 14.54 -22.21
CA PHE A 92 -4.39 14.10 -23.29
C PHE A 92 -5.54 15.08 -23.50
N MET A 93 -5.59 15.67 -24.69
CA MET A 93 -6.67 16.55 -25.16
C MET A 93 -7.78 15.81 -25.91
N GLN A 94 -7.58 14.52 -26.18
CA GLN A 94 -8.50 13.65 -26.90
C GLN A 94 -8.41 12.23 -26.34
N THR A 95 -9.51 11.48 -26.43
CA THR A 95 -9.58 10.09 -25.97
C THR A 95 -8.51 9.23 -26.61
N VAL A 96 -7.79 8.49 -25.78
CA VAL A 96 -6.76 7.53 -26.20
C VAL A 96 -7.25 6.11 -25.95
N LYS A 97 -6.99 5.22 -26.90
CA LYS A 97 -7.30 3.80 -26.77
C LYS A 97 -6.04 2.99 -26.91
N LEU A 98 -5.69 2.26 -25.86
CA LEU A 98 -4.53 1.41 -25.85
C LEU A 98 -4.81 0.13 -26.65
N PRO A 99 -3.91 -0.29 -27.55
CA PRO A 99 -4.01 -1.57 -28.25
C PRO A 99 -4.00 -2.76 -27.28
N ASN A 100 -4.61 -3.87 -27.71
CA ASN A 100 -4.75 -5.10 -26.94
C ASN A 100 -3.46 -5.94 -26.89
N ILE A 101 -2.36 -5.30 -26.49
CA ILE A 101 -1.02 -5.89 -26.43
C ILE A 101 -0.31 -5.59 -25.10
N TYR A 102 -0.89 -4.74 -24.22
CA TYR A 102 -0.23 -4.36 -22.98
C TYR A 102 -0.80 -5.08 -21.77
N GLU A 103 0.00 -5.95 -21.17
CA GLU A 103 -0.35 -6.67 -19.94
C GLU A 103 -0.12 -5.79 -18.70
N LEU A 104 0.89 -4.92 -18.75
CA LEU A 104 1.20 -3.93 -17.72
C LEU A 104 1.11 -2.51 -18.31
N ILE A 105 0.31 -1.66 -17.67
CA ILE A 105 0.17 -0.25 -18.02
C ILE A 105 0.61 0.59 -16.83
N GLU A 106 1.59 1.47 -17.04
CA GLU A 106 2.06 2.44 -16.05
C GLU A 106 1.74 3.87 -16.52
N LEU A 107 0.97 4.60 -15.72
CA LEU A 107 0.54 5.98 -15.95
C LEU A 107 1.15 6.87 -14.86
N GLU A 108 2.09 7.74 -15.22
CA GLU A 108 2.79 8.63 -14.27
C GLU A 108 2.58 10.11 -14.67
N CYS A 109 2.04 10.92 -13.75
CA CYS A 109 1.79 12.35 -13.98
C CYS A 109 0.93 12.61 -15.23
N ILE A 110 -0.14 11.82 -15.41
CA ILE A 110 -1.04 11.93 -16.56
C ILE A 110 -2.20 12.87 -16.23
N SER A 111 -2.55 13.74 -17.17
CA SER A 111 -3.76 14.57 -17.08
C SER A 111 -4.61 14.47 -18.33
N THR A 112 -5.93 14.59 -18.20
CA THR A 112 -6.88 14.64 -19.32
C THR A 112 -7.77 15.86 -19.25
N THR A 113 -8.32 16.31 -20.39
CA THR A 113 -9.43 17.28 -20.41
C THR A 113 -10.76 16.63 -19.99
N GLU A 114 -11.80 17.44 -19.71
CA GLU A 114 -13.06 17.00 -19.07
C GLU A 114 -13.81 15.88 -19.83
N ASP A 115 -13.67 15.81 -21.15
CA ASP A 115 -14.33 14.80 -22.01
C ASP A 115 -13.37 13.74 -22.57
N THR A 116 -12.12 13.71 -22.07
CA THR A 116 -11.09 12.79 -22.55
C THR A 116 -10.97 11.58 -21.63
N GLU A 117 -10.96 10.39 -22.25
CA GLU A 117 -10.77 9.12 -21.54
C GLU A 117 -9.47 8.43 -21.95
N ILE A 118 -8.90 7.68 -21.02
CA ILE A 118 -7.85 6.70 -21.28
C ILE A 118 -8.52 5.32 -21.28
N ILE A 119 -8.78 4.78 -22.48
CA ILE A 119 -9.39 3.46 -22.66
C ILE A 119 -8.30 2.40 -22.57
N LEU A 120 -8.38 1.59 -21.52
CA LEU A 120 -7.48 0.48 -21.27
C LEU A 120 -7.85 -0.71 -22.15
N ASN A 121 -6.86 -1.57 -22.41
CA ASN A 121 -7.04 -2.73 -23.27
C ASN A 121 -7.40 -4.00 -22.47
N LYS A 122 -8.05 -4.96 -23.13
CA LYS A 122 -8.52 -6.22 -22.52
C LYS A 122 -7.40 -7.10 -21.93
N ALA A 123 -6.18 -7.05 -22.48
CA ALA A 123 -5.05 -7.85 -22.02
C ALA A 123 -4.39 -7.30 -20.75
N CYS A 124 -4.77 -6.10 -20.28
CA CYS A 124 -4.22 -5.49 -19.08
C CYS A 124 -4.53 -6.32 -17.82
N LYS A 125 -3.49 -6.79 -17.14
CA LYS A 125 -3.57 -7.49 -15.85
C LYS A 125 -3.00 -6.67 -14.71
N GLU A 126 -2.04 -5.80 -14.97
CA GLU A 126 -1.45 -4.89 -13.99
C GLU A 126 -1.62 -3.44 -14.42
N LEU A 127 -2.19 -2.62 -13.54
CA LEU A 127 -2.32 -1.17 -13.77
C LEU A 127 -1.61 -0.42 -12.63
N ARG A 128 -0.68 0.45 -12.99
CA ARG A 128 0.01 1.34 -12.04
C ARG A 128 -0.28 2.78 -12.40
N ILE A 129 -0.76 3.53 -11.41
CA ILE A 129 -1.17 4.92 -11.58
C ILE A 129 -0.44 5.74 -10.54
N GLU A 130 0.22 6.79 -10.98
CA GLU A 130 0.95 7.72 -10.13
C GLU A 130 0.60 9.15 -10.56
N SER A 131 0.10 9.97 -9.63
CA SER A 131 -0.20 11.40 -9.87
C SER A 131 -1.10 11.65 -11.09
N CYS A 132 -2.23 10.95 -11.20
CA CYS A 132 -3.10 11.07 -12.38
C CYS A 132 -4.38 11.87 -12.12
N GLU A 133 -4.75 12.69 -13.11
CA GLU A 133 -5.99 13.45 -13.16
C GLU A 133 -6.75 13.07 -14.44
N GLY A 134 -7.95 12.51 -14.32
CA GLY A 134 -8.73 12.19 -15.50
C GLY A 134 -9.56 10.92 -15.39
N VAL A 135 -10.05 10.48 -16.55
CA VAL A 135 -10.98 9.37 -16.66
C VAL A 135 -10.27 8.15 -17.22
N ILE A 136 -10.27 7.05 -16.47
CA ILE A 136 -9.72 5.76 -16.88
C ILE A 136 -10.89 4.84 -17.19
N ASN A 137 -11.04 4.46 -18.46
CA ASN A 137 -12.09 3.57 -18.92
C ASN A 137 -11.54 2.14 -19.01
N GLY A 138 -11.96 1.30 -18.06
CA GLY A 138 -11.62 -0.12 -18.01
C GLY A 138 -12.78 -1.04 -18.36
N GLN A 139 -13.79 -0.57 -19.12
CA GLN A 139 -14.93 -1.40 -19.51
C GLN A 139 -14.53 -2.68 -20.27
N GLU A 140 -13.44 -2.64 -21.02
CA GLU A 140 -12.92 -3.81 -21.75
C GLU A 140 -12.11 -4.77 -20.85
N ILE A 141 -11.76 -4.37 -19.62
CA ILE A 141 -11.02 -5.21 -18.66
C ILE A 141 -12.00 -6.06 -17.85
N GLU A 142 -11.96 -7.37 -18.09
CA GLU A 142 -12.75 -8.33 -17.32
C GLU A 142 -12.17 -8.59 -15.93
N TYR A 143 -10.84 -8.64 -15.82
CA TYR A 143 -10.12 -8.97 -14.60
C TYR A 143 -8.74 -8.30 -14.56
N LEU A 144 -8.44 -7.67 -13.44
CA LEU A 144 -7.16 -7.05 -13.13
C LEU A 144 -6.53 -7.80 -11.94
N GLU A 145 -5.31 -8.32 -12.14
CA GLU A 145 -4.56 -9.02 -11.10
C GLU A 145 -4.06 -8.05 -10.03
N SER A 146 -3.56 -6.89 -10.43
CA SER A 146 -3.12 -5.85 -9.49
C SER A 146 -3.40 -4.43 -9.96
N LEU A 147 -3.79 -3.59 -9.01
CA LEU A 147 -3.97 -2.15 -9.17
C LEU A 147 -3.11 -1.42 -8.15
N HIS A 148 -2.12 -0.67 -8.63
CA HIS A 148 -1.28 0.18 -7.79
C HIS A 148 -1.63 1.63 -8.04
N ILE A 149 -1.95 2.38 -6.98
CA ILE A 149 -2.30 3.78 -7.08
C ILE A 149 -1.48 4.56 -6.08
N ASN A 150 -0.67 5.46 -6.60
CA ASN A 150 0.10 6.41 -5.84
C ASN A 150 -0.46 7.82 -6.04
N PHE A 151 -1.19 8.31 -5.04
CA PHE A 151 -1.62 9.69 -5.05
C PHE A 151 -0.44 10.61 -4.72
N PHE A 152 -0.38 11.76 -5.37
CA PHE A 152 0.69 12.73 -5.20
C PHE A 152 0.15 14.06 -4.69
N ARG A 153 1.07 14.96 -4.35
CA ARG A 153 0.81 16.24 -3.67
C ARG A 153 -0.15 17.18 -4.40
N ASN A 154 -0.43 16.92 -5.67
CA ASN A 154 -1.28 17.80 -6.45
C ASN A 154 -2.75 17.49 -6.13
N GLU A 155 -3.46 18.48 -5.62
CA GLU A 155 -4.92 18.42 -5.37
C GLU A 155 -5.79 18.13 -6.59
N LYS A 156 -5.15 17.99 -7.74
CA LYS A 156 -5.76 17.66 -9.01
C LYS A 156 -5.93 16.17 -9.22
N ASP A 157 -5.41 15.32 -8.32
CA ASP A 157 -5.56 13.87 -8.43
C ASP A 157 -7.03 13.44 -8.29
N ASN A 158 -7.74 13.51 -9.41
CA ASN A 158 -9.13 13.16 -9.54
C ASN A 158 -9.25 12.06 -10.59
N ILE A 159 -9.00 10.83 -10.16
CA ILE A 159 -9.11 9.66 -11.01
C ILE A 159 -10.56 9.16 -10.94
N ARG A 160 -11.23 9.15 -12.09
CA ARG A 160 -12.55 8.53 -12.25
C ARG A 160 -12.41 7.25 -13.07
N PHE A 161 -12.85 6.14 -12.51
CA PHE A 161 -12.92 4.88 -13.25
C PHE A 161 -14.29 4.70 -13.90
N ILE A 162 -14.29 4.29 -15.16
CA ILE A 162 -15.49 3.84 -15.89
C ILE A 162 -15.39 2.33 -16.11
N GLY A 163 -16.51 1.65 -15.86
CA GLY A 163 -16.60 0.19 -15.93
C GLY A 163 -16.55 -0.46 -14.56
N SER A 164 -17.08 -1.67 -14.47
CA SER A 164 -17.09 -2.48 -13.26
C SER A 164 -16.05 -3.59 -13.39
N ILE A 165 -14.85 -3.30 -12.90
CA ILE A 165 -13.67 -4.14 -13.07
C ILE A 165 -13.58 -5.12 -11.89
N ARG A 166 -13.30 -6.39 -12.17
CA ARG A 166 -12.88 -7.33 -11.11
C ARG A 166 -11.42 -7.09 -10.82
N VAL A 167 -11.08 -6.75 -9.57
CA VAL A 167 -9.70 -6.45 -9.19
C VAL A 167 -9.31 -7.37 -8.06
N ASN A 168 -8.22 -8.11 -8.19
CA ASN A 168 -7.80 -9.05 -7.15
C ASN A 168 -7.07 -8.33 -6.00
N LYS A 169 -6.03 -7.56 -6.34
CA LYS A 169 -5.17 -6.86 -5.38
C LYS A 169 -5.16 -5.37 -5.63
N ILE A 170 -5.38 -4.58 -4.59
CA ILE A 170 -5.30 -3.12 -4.64
C ILE A 170 -4.26 -2.63 -3.65
N TYR A 171 -3.34 -1.80 -4.16
CA TYR A 171 -2.30 -1.15 -3.39
C TYR A 171 -2.49 0.36 -3.50
N ILE A 172 -2.78 1.02 -2.38
CA ILE A 172 -3.00 2.47 -2.34
C ILE A 172 -1.91 3.10 -1.49
N THR A 173 -1.17 4.02 -2.09
CA THR A 173 -0.19 4.85 -1.40
C THR A 173 -0.61 6.32 -1.33
N ASN A 174 -0.25 6.98 -0.22
CA ASN A 174 -0.42 8.43 -0.01
C ASN A 174 -1.89 8.92 -0.05
N ILE A 175 -2.77 8.27 0.71
CA ILE A 175 -4.23 8.46 0.71
C ILE A 175 -4.76 9.90 0.86
N CYS A 176 -3.97 10.84 1.40
CA CYS A 176 -4.39 12.21 1.73
C CYS A 176 -5.03 12.99 0.58
N TRP A 177 -4.68 12.67 -0.66
CA TRP A 177 -4.97 13.49 -1.83
C TRP A 177 -6.12 12.94 -2.68
N GLY A 178 -6.55 11.71 -2.40
CA GLY A 178 -7.47 10.96 -3.23
C GLY A 178 -8.73 10.48 -2.51
N THR A 179 -9.00 10.89 -1.27
CA THR A 179 -10.02 10.30 -0.38
C THR A 179 -11.33 9.91 -1.06
N PHE A 180 -11.95 10.84 -1.80
CA PHE A 180 -13.23 10.58 -2.47
C PHE A 180 -13.07 9.72 -3.73
N SER A 181 -11.98 9.89 -4.46
CA SER A 181 -11.64 9.06 -5.61
C SER A 181 -11.44 7.61 -5.16
N ILE A 182 -10.70 7.40 -4.07
CA ILE A 182 -10.50 6.10 -3.41
C ILE A 182 -11.85 5.48 -3.04
N ILE A 183 -12.71 6.21 -2.33
CA ILE A 183 -14.03 5.69 -1.93
C ILE A 183 -14.83 5.29 -3.17
N SER A 184 -14.94 6.19 -4.16
CA SER A 184 -15.71 5.93 -5.38
C SER A 184 -15.16 4.73 -6.16
N MET A 185 -13.84 4.61 -6.27
CA MET A 185 -13.18 3.52 -6.98
C MET A 185 -13.41 2.19 -6.29
N LEU A 186 -13.16 2.12 -4.98
CA LEU A 186 -13.37 0.91 -4.21
C LEU A 186 -14.83 0.47 -4.28
N THR A 187 -15.80 1.38 -4.25
CA THR A 187 -17.21 1.01 -4.42
C THR A 187 -17.59 0.51 -5.82
N ASN A 188 -16.81 0.84 -6.85
CA ASN A 188 -17.09 0.45 -8.23
C ASN A 188 -16.46 -0.90 -8.63
N PHE A 189 -15.40 -1.31 -7.92
CA PHE A 189 -14.70 -2.57 -8.16
C PHE A 189 -15.42 -3.77 -7.54
N LYS A 190 -15.17 -4.95 -8.12
CA LYS A 190 -15.77 -6.22 -7.70
C LYS A 190 -14.69 -7.24 -7.34
N ASN A 191 -15.05 -8.19 -6.48
CA ASN A 191 -14.23 -9.35 -6.13
C ASN A 191 -12.81 -9.02 -5.63
N ILE A 192 -12.69 -7.94 -4.85
CA ILE A 192 -11.43 -7.54 -4.23
C ILE A 192 -11.06 -8.55 -3.14
N GLN A 193 -9.90 -9.18 -3.25
CA GLN A 193 -9.40 -10.15 -2.27
C GLN A 193 -8.39 -9.51 -1.31
N TYR A 194 -7.55 -8.61 -1.82
CA TYR A 194 -6.46 -7.98 -1.06
C TYR A 194 -6.52 -6.45 -1.21
N ILE A 195 -6.50 -5.74 -0.08
CA ILE A 195 -6.31 -4.29 -0.03
C ILE A 195 -5.16 -3.94 0.90
N GLU A 196 -4.23 -3.14 0.38
CA GLU A 196 -3.18 -2.52 1.17
C GLU A 196 -3.23 -1.00 1.08
N PHE A 197 -3.18 -0.36 2.24
CA PHE A 197 -2.94 1.06 2.40
C PHE A 197 -1.56 1.28 2.99
N LYS A 198 -0.70 1.98 2.25
CA LYS A 198 0.65 2.38 2.68
C LYS A 198 0.81 3.89 2.62
N ASP A 199 1.69 4.44 3.44
CA ASP A 199 2.16 5.81 3.25
C ASP A 199 3.66 5.79 3.04
N LYS A 200 4.11 6.23 1.87
CA LYS A 200 5.54 6.39 1.54
C LYS A 200 6.00 7.84 1.74
N SER A 201 5.07 8.74 2.02
CA SER A 201 5.31 10.17 1.99
C SER A 201 5.72 10.77 3.33
N LEU A 202 5.67 10.02 4.44
CA LEU A 202 6.12 10.51 5.76
C LEU A 202 7.49 11.20 5.67
N LEU A 203 8.48 10.55 5.05
CA LEU A 203 9.82 11.11 4.83
C LEU A 203 9.80 12.38 3.96
N MET A 204 8.96 12.41 2.93
CA MET A 204 8.84 13.58 2.07
C MET A 204 8.15 14.76 2.77
N PHE A 205 7.23 14.50 3.69
CA PHE A 205 6.41 15.52 4.35
C PHE A 205 7.15 16.30 5.45
N LEU A 206 8.17 15.69 6.06
CA LEU A 206 9.05 16.37 7.02
C LEU A 206 9.64 17.66 6.44
N CYS A 207 9.79 17.77 5.11
CA CYS A 207 10.33 18.96 4.47
C CYS A 207 9.33 20.12 4.32
N TYR A 208 8.00 19.90 4.30
CA TYR A 208 7.01 20.95 3.96
C TYR A 208 5.62 20.82 4.65
N PRO A 209 5.54 20.82 5.99
CA PRO A 209 4.28 20.55 6.72
C PRO A 209 3.17 21.59 6.45
N LYS A 210 3.51 22.88 6.35
CA LYS A 210 2.51 23.95 6.12
C LYS A 210 1.82 23.85 4.76
N TYR A 211 2.55 23.43 3.72
CA TYR A 211 1.98 23.22 2.40
C TYR A 211 0.97 22.08 2.42
N LEU A 212 1.31 20.98 3.08
CA LEU A 212 0.41 19.84 3.24
C LEU A 212 -0.87 20.24 3.98
N TYR A 213 -0.74 20.95 5.10
CA TYR A 213 -1.90 21.44 5.87
C TYR A 213 -2.87 22.21 4.97
N ASN A 214 -2.36 23.22 4.27
CA ASN A 214 -3.17 24.06 3.39
C ASN A 214 -3.86 23.23 2.31
N SER A 215 -3.16 22.23 1.78
CA SER A 215 -3.65 21.48 0.64
C SER A 215 -4.66 20.39 1.03
N VAL A 216 -4.46 19.73 2.18
CA VAL A 216 -5.45 18.82 2.78
C VAL A 216 -6.73 19.59 3.13
N ILE A 217 -6.59 20.73 3.81
CA ILE A 217 -7.74 21.58 4.15
C ILE A 217 -8.44 22.08 2.88
N ARG A 218 -7.70 22.49 1.84
CA ARG A 218 -8.28 22.92 0.56
C ARG A 218 -9.02 21.79 -0.14
N CYS A 219 -8.45 20.57 -0.16
CA CYS A 219 -9.09 19.39 -0.73
C CYS A 219 -10.44 19.09 -0.06
N ILE A 220 -10.49 19.15 1.27
CA ILE A 220 -11.68 18.82 2.05
C ILE A 220 -12.73 19.92 1.98
N THR A 221 -12.30 21.19 2.06
CA THR A 221 -13.22 22.34 2.01
C THR A 221 -13.83 22.58 0.62
N ARG A 222 -13.16 22.17 -0.47
CA ARG A 222 -13.71 22.26 -1.83
C ARG A 222 -14.94 21.38 -2.05
N LYS A 223 -15.02 20.21 -1.40
CA LYS A 223 -16.14 19.26 -1.57
C LYS A 223 -17.26 19.47 -0.54
N LYS A 224 -17.52 20.73 -0.14
CA LYS A 224 -18.41 21.17 0.96
C LYS A 224 -19.91 20.79 0.91
N GLY A 225 -20.31 19.81 0.08
CA GLY A 225 -21.71 19.44 -0.14
C GLY A 225 -22.26 18.26 0.67
N SER A 226 -21.44 17.42 1.33
CA SER A 226 -21.95 16.28 2.10
C SER A 226 -21.90 16.54 3.61
N LYS A 227 -22.94 16.12 4.34
CA LYS A 227 -23.00 16.20 5.82
C LYS A 227 -21.82 15.45 6.47
N ASP A 228 -21.36 14.38 5.84
CA ASP A 228 -20.25 13.55 6.31
C ASP A 228 -18.90 14.28 6.31
N ASN A 229 -18.74 15.33 5.49
CA ASN A 229 -17.52 16.13 5.45
C ASN A 229 -17.36 17.05 6.67
N SER A 230 -18.44 17.30 7.43
CA SER A 230 -18.39 18.20 8.58
C SER A 230 -17.63 17.59 9.77
N ASP A 231 -17.81 16.30 10.06
CA ASP A 231 -17.05 15.57 11.11
C ASP A 231 -15.57 15.44 10.73
N LEU A 232 -15.28 15.15 9.46
CA LEU A 232 -13.91 15.08 8.96
C LEU A 232 -13.20 16.43 9.15
N LEU A 233 -13.84 17.53 8.73
CA LEU A 233 -13.27 18.87 8.83
C LEU A 233 -13.07 19.29 10.29
N SER A 234 -14.04 19.02 11.18
CA SER A 234 -13.92 19.38 12.60
C SER A 234 -12.76 18.65 13.28
N LYS A 235 -12.60 17.34 13.02
CA LYS A 235 -11.48 16.54 13.53
C LYS A 235 -10.14 17.07 13.03
N LEU A 236 -10.03 17.44 11.75
CA LEU A 236 -8.79 17.99 11.21
C LEU A 236 -8.46 19.37 11.77
N LEU A 237 -9.45 20.26 11.91
CA LEU A 237 -9.24 21.56 12.53
C LEU A 237 -8.82 21.45 13.99
N ALA A 238 -9.27 20.41 14.71
CA ALA A 238 -8.83 20.17 16.09
C ALA A 238 -7.35 19.76 16.21
N THR A 239 -6.71 19.31 15.11
CA THR A 239 -5.30 18.89 15.12
C THR A 239 -4.31 20.04 14.90
N THR A 240 -4.75 21.23 14.47
CA THR A 240 -3.88 22.32 13.98
C THR A 240 -2.87 22.87 14.98
N ASN A 241 -3.09 22.63 16.27
CA ASN A 241 -2.28 23.22 17.35
C ASN A 241 -1.16 22.28 17.83
N ARG A 242 -0.91 21.16 17.14
CA ARG A 242 0.09 20.15 17.54
C ARG A 242 1.43 20.34 16.83
N ASP A 243 2.46 19.68 17.36
CA ASP A 243 3.77 19.55 16.68
C ASP A 243 3.60 18.98 15.25
N SER A 244 4.46 19.39 14.32
CA SER A 244 4.31 19.06 12.90
C SER A 244 4.31 17.57 12.59
N ASN A 245 5.08 16.75 13.33
CA ASN A 245 5.19 15.33 13.05
C ASN A 245 3.96 14.58 13.56
N THR A 246 3.58 14.81 14.82
CA THR A 246 2.36 14.23 15.41
C THR A 246 1.10 14.68 14.67
N TRP A 247 1.08 15.94 14.21
CA TRP A 247 -0.02 16.47 13.41
C TRP A 247 -0.21 15.67 12.11
N LEU A 248 0.87 15.42 11.36
CA LEU A 248 0.82 14.70 10.10
C LEU A 248 0.22 13.30 10.25
N GLU A 249 0.74 12.54 11.21
CA GLU A 249 0.23 11.20 11.50
C GLU A 249 -1.24 11.24 11.86
N GLU A 250 -1.66 12.20 12.68
CA GLU A 250 -3.07 12.35 13.04
C GLU A 250 -3.97 12.64 11.84
N VAL A 251 -3.55 13.53 10.95
CA VAL A 251 -4.29 13.81 9.72
C VAL A 251 -4.40 12.58 8.84
N LEU A 252 -3.31 11.85 8.65
CA LEU A 252 -3.29 10.59 7.89
C LEU A 252 -4.26 9.56 8.48
N ASN A 253 -4.23 9.39 9.79
CA ASN A 253 -5.14 8.49 10.50
C ASN A 253 -6.59 8.94 10.34
N ILE A 254 -6.89 10.24 10.52
CA ILE A 254 -8.24 10.78 10.35
C ILE A 254 -8.76 10.51 8.93
N ILE A 255 -7.93 10.74 7.91
CA ILE A 255 -8.30 10.50 6.50
C ILE A 255 -8.51 9.02 6.23
N LEU A 256 -7.61 8.13 6.65
CA LEU A 256 -7.80 6.68 6.47
C LEU A 256 -9.10 6.24 7.15
N ASN A 257 -9.31 6.62 8.40
CA ASN A 257 -10.49 6.21 9.15
C ASN A 257 -11.78 6.71 8.49
N PHE A 258 -11.74 7.90 7.87
CA PHE A 258 -12.85 8.38 7.06
C PHE A 258 -13.07 7.52 5.81
N VAL A 259 -12.00 7.15 5.07
CA VAL A 259 -12.11 6.23 3.92
C VAL A 259 -12.72 4.90 4.37
N LEU A 260 -12.15 4.28 5.41
CA LEU A 260 -12.59 3.00 5.95
C LEU A 260 -14.05 3.04 6.35
N ARG A 261 -14.49 4.05 7.11
CA ARG A 261 -15.89 4.20 7.52
C ARG A 261 -16.86 4.28 6.34
N ASN A 262 -16.41 4.83 5.21
CA ASN A 262 -17.21 4.97 4.00
C ASN A 262 -17.20 3.73 3.09
N ILE A 263 -16.33 2.74 3.33
CA ILE A 263 -16.26 1.50 2.56
C ILE A 263 -16.64 0.27 3.39
N MET A 264 -16.39 0.29 4.70
CA MET A 264 -16.83 -0.73 5.66
C MET A 264 -18.36 -0.79 5.68
N GLY A 265 -18.91 -2.01 5.62
CA GLY A 265 -20.35 -2.24 5.51
C GLY A 265 -20.91 -2.12 4.08
N LYS A 266 -20.10 -1.77 3.08
CA LYS A 266 -20.48 -1.88 1.66
C LYS A 266 -20.10 -3.25 1.13
N GLY A 267 -20.91 -3.78 0.20
CA GLY A 267 -20.72 -5.12 -0.37
C GLY A 267 -19.37 -5.35 -1.08
N VAL A 268 -18.59 -4.29 -1.35
CA VAL A 268 -17.19 -4.43 -1.79
C VAL A 268 -16.35 -5.17 -0.76
N MET A 269 -16.55 -4.89 0.54
CA MET A 269 -15.73 -5.46 1.61
C MET A 269 -16.05 -6.93 1.88
N ASP A 270 -17.18 -7.43 1.39
CA ASP A 270 -17.64 -8.80 1.64
C ASP A 270 -16.66 -9.84 1.07
N ASN A 271 -15.93 -9.54 0.00
CA ASN A 271 -15.02 -10.50 -0.65
C ASN A 271 -13.57 -10.41 -0.18
N ILE A 272 -13.24 -9.43 0.66
CA ILE A 272 -11.86 -9.17 1.07
C ILE A 272 -11.42 -10.27 2.03
N SER A 273 -10.33 -10.96 1.67
CA SER A 273 -9.67 -11.96 2.51
C SER A 273 -8.45 -11.40 3.24
N GLU A 274 -7.87 -10.31 2.74
CA GLU A 274 -6.64 -9.72 3.27
C GLU A 274 -6.73 -8.19 3.31
N LEU A 275 -6.49 -7.61 4.48
CA LEU A 275 -6.51 -6.17 4.72
C LEU A 275 -5.25 -5.74 5.47
N GLU A 276 -4.48 -4.85 4.85
CA GLU A 276 -3.23 -4.32 5.40
C GLU A 276 -3.27 -2.80 5.49
N LEU A 277 -3.16 -2.28 6.71
CA LEU A 277 -3.14 -0.85 7.01
C LEU A 277 -1.77 -0.52 7.58
N GLY A 278 -0.80 -0.18 6.73
CA GLY A 278 0.62 -0.07 7.07
C GLY A 278 0.92 0.76 8.32
N HIS A 279 1.09 2.07 8.17
CA HIS A 279 1.49 2.95 9.28
C HIS A 279 0.32 3.63 10.01
N PHE A 280 -0.91 3.21 9.74
CA PHE A 280 -2.09 3.94 10.19
C PHE A 280 -2.74 3.31 11.42
N PHE A 281 -3.19 4.16 12.35
CA PHE A 281 -4.01 3.77 13.48
C PHE A 281 -5.49 3.80 13.12
N ILE A 282 -6.17 2.68 13.31
CA ILE A 282 -7.63 2.64 13.23
C ILE A 282 -8.27 3.18 14.51
N ASP A 283 -9.39 3.87 14.35
CA ASP A 283 -10.21 4.36 15.45
C ASP A 283 -11.17 3.28 15.97
N GLN A 284 -11.78 3.54 17.13
CA GLN A 284 -12.69 2.61 17.78
C GLN A 284 -13.97 2.38 16.97
N ASP A 285 -14.41 3.35 16.16
CA ASP A 285 -15.61 3.20 15.33
C ASP A 285 -15.36 2.17 14.22
N ASN A 286 -14.23 2.29 13.51
CA ASN A 286 -13.85 1.33 12.48
C ASN A 286 -13.48 -0.04 13.05
N CYS A 287 -12.93 -0.10 14.26
CA CYS A 287 -12.75 -1.38 14.97
C CYS A 287 -14.07 -2.14 15.08
N LYS A 288 -15.19 -1.47 15.40
CA LYS A 288 -16.51 -2.12 15.56
C LYS A 288 -17.02 -2.77 14.28
N SER A 289 -16.65 -2.22 13.13
CA SER A 289 -17.06 -2.74 11.82
C SER A 289 -16.22 -3.93 11.35
N LEU A 290 -15.06 -4.21 11.95
CA LEU A 290 -14.20 -5.33 11.54
C LEU A 290 -14.92 -6.69 11.62
N LYS A 291 -15.80 -6.88 12.61
CA LYS A 291 -16.57 -8.13 12.78
C LYS A 291 -17.50 -8.45 11.61
N GLU A 292 -17.83 -7.45 10.79
CA GLU A 292 -18.69 -7.59 9.62
C GLU A 292 -17.93 -8.21 8.44
N LEU A 293 -16.60 -8.18 8.47
CA LEU A 293 -15.71 -8.69 7.43
C LEU A 293 -15.56 -10.21 7.53
N LYS A 294 -16.65 -10.94 7.31
CA LYS A 294 -16.73 -12.40 7.54
C LYS A 294 -15.74 -13.22 6.72
N ASN A 295 -15.30 -12.74 5.56
CA ASN A 295 -14.35 -13.45 4.71
C ASN A 295 -12.88 -13.10 4.99
N LEU A 296 -12.62 -12.17 5.91
CA LEU A 296 -11.28 -11.72 6.22
C LEU A 296 -10.49 -12.78 6.99
N LYS A 297 -9.32 -13.14 6.44
CA LYS A 297 -8.39 -14.16 6.96
C LYS A 297 -7.09 -13.54 7.46
N ILE A 298 -6.62 -12.47 6.83
CA ILE A 298 -5.39 -11.77 7.19
C ILE A 298 -5.75 -10.32 7.50
N LEU A 299 -5.37 -9.87 8.68
CA LEU A 299 -5.57 -8.49 9.14
C LEU A 299 -4.26 -7.98 9.70
N ARG A 300 -3.69 -6.97 9.04
CA ARG A 300 -2.53 -6.22 9.54
C ARG A 300 -2.92 -4.78 9.80
N ILE A 301 -3.02 -4.40 11.06
CA ILE A 301 -3.55 -3.09 11.48
C ILE A 301 -2.86 -2.57 12.72
N ARG A 302 -2.95 -1.27 12.96
CA ARG A 302 -2.50 -0.67 14.22
C ARG A 302 -3.64 0.02 14.94
N THR A 303 -3.58 0.06 16.26
CA THR A 303 -4.55 0.80 17.08
C THR A 303 -3.81 1.55 18.17
N ARG A 304 -4.21 2.80 18.47
CA ARG A 304 -3.57 3.56 19.57
C ARG A 304 -3.81 2.92 20.94
N LYS A 305 -4.93 2.21 21.07
CA LYS A 305 -5.39 1.59 22.32
C LYS A 305 -5.98 0.23 22.03
N ILE A 306 -5.28 -0.81 22.47
CA ILE A 306 -5.79 -2.18 22.38
C ILE A 306 -6.56 -2.48 23.67
N THR A 307 -7.87 -2.70 23.52
CA THR A 307 -8.82 -2.95 24.60
C THR A 307 -9.52 -4.29 24.41
N ASN A 308 -10.31 -4.73 25.40
CA ASN A 308 -11.14 -5.93 25.24
C ASN A 308 -12.17 -5.78 24.09
N GLU A 309 -12.61 -4.55 23.82
CA GLU A 309 -13.55 -4.25 22.73
C GLU A 309 -12.89 -4.45 21.35
N PHE A 310 -11.58 -4.20 21.22
CA PHE A 310 -10.85 -4.52 19.98
C PHE A 310 -10.98 -6.01 19.64
N PHE A 311 -10.67 -6.88 20.60
CA PHE A 311 -10.80 -8.33 20.41
C PHE A 311 -12.23 -8.77 20.14
N TYR A 312 -13.21 -8.19 20.85
CA TYR A 312 -14.63 -8.49 20.61
C TYR A 312 -15.07 -8.22 19.17
N ASN A 313 -14.45 -7.25 18.50
CA ASN A 313 -14.81 -6.88 17.13
C ASN A 313 -13.90 -7.50 16.05
N LEU A 314 -13.00 -8.43 16.39
CA LEU A 314 -12.20 -9.10 15.36
C LEU A 314 -13.09 -9.93 14.41
N PRO A 315 -12.70 -10.05 13.12
CA PRO A 315 -13.38 -10.91 12.17
C PRO A 315 -13.43 -12.38 12.64
N PRO A 316 -14.54 -13.09 12.42
CA PRO A 316 -14.72 -14.45 12.94
C PRO A 316 -13.81 -15.50 12.29
N ASN A 317 -13.43 -15.30 11.02
CA ASN A 317 -12.62 -16.24 10.25
C ASN A 317 -11.14 -15.84 10.15
N LEU A 318 -10.70 -14.95 11.04
CA LEU A 318 -9.34 -14.45 11.04
C LEU A 318 -8.34 -15.56 11.38
N ILE A 319 -7.31 -15.71 10.54
CA ILE A 319 -6.23 -16.70 10.67
C ILE A 319 -4.94 -16.03 11.14
N LEU A 320 -4.63 -14.86 10.57
CA LEU A 320 -3.46 -14.06 10.89
C LEU A 320 -3.90 -12.69 11.41
N LEU A 321 -3.46 -12.35 12.62
CA LEU A 321 -3.57 -11.01 13.19
C LEU A 321 -2.18 -10.42 13.37
N ASP A 322 -1.92 -9.30 12.71
CA ASP A 322 -0.71 -8.51 12.92
C ASP A 322 -1.08 -7.14 13.47
N ILE A 323 -0.60 -6.86 14.69
CA ILE A 323 -0.74 -5.58 15.38
C ILE A 323 0.61 -4.97 15.72
N THR A 324 1.67 -5.36 15.02
CA THR A 324 3.00 -4.78 15.21
C THR A 324 3.12 -3.39 14.59
N ASN A 325 4.10 -2.64 15.12
CA ASN A 325 4.47 -1.36 14.55
C ASN A 325 5.52 -1.57 13.44
N PHE A 326 5.10 -1.49 12.18
CA PHE A 326 6.00 -1.52 11.01
C PHE A 326 6.77 -0.21 10.77
N ALA A 327 6.49 0.88 11.50
CA ALA A 327 7.17 2.15 11.29
C ALA A 327 8.60 2.11 11.85
N GLU A 328 9.58 2.09 10.95
CA GLU A 328 10.98 2.32 11.27
C GLU A 328 11.15 3.79 11.73
N GLY A 329 11.58 4.00 12.98
CA GLY A 329 12.39 5.19 13.30
C GLY A 329 11.76 6.40 14.00
N GLU A 330 10.45 6.53 14.26
CA GLU A 330 9.94 7.74 14.96
C GLU A 330 8.84 7.52 16.03
N ILE A 331 8.95 8.38 17.05
CA ILE A 331 8.10 8.70 18.21
C ILE A 331 7.10 7.60 18.61
N ILE A 332 7.53 6.81 19.60
CA ILE A 332 6.71 5.81 20.31
C ILE A 332 5.64 6.55 21.12
N ASP A 333 4.53 6.91 20.49
CA ASP A 333 3.27 7.00 21.23
C ASP A 333 2.97 5.56 21.66
N ALA A 334 3.41 5.22 22.88
CA ALA A 334 3.34 3.86 23.39
C ALA A 334 1.90 3.36 23.28
N GLU A 335 1.70 2.27 22.53
CA GLU A 335 0.42 1.62 22.42
C GLU A 335 -0.09 1.31 23.83
N LYS A 336 -1.26 1.83 24.17
CA LYS A 336 -1.80 1.66 25.52
C LYS A 336 -2.67 0.42 25.55
N TYR A 337 -2.23 -0.58 26.29
CA TYR A 337 -3.00 -1.78 26.55
C TYR A 337 -3.93 -1.54 27.75
N THR A 338 -5.24 -1.65 27.54
CA THR A 338 -6.23 -1.54 28.63
C THR A 338 -7.13 -2.76 28.59
N ILE A 339 -6.57 -3.88 29.04
CA ILE A 339 -7.16 -5.21 28.94
C ILE A 339 -7.53 -5.67 30.35
N LYS A 340 -8.82 -5.62 30.67
CA LYS A 340 -9.33 -6.03 31.98
C LYS A 340 -9.55 -7.55 31.99
N SER A 341 -9.01 -8.24 32.98
CA SER A 341 -9.17 -9.70 33.16
C SER A 341 -10.58 -10.14 33.54
N SER A 342 -11.42 -9.21 34.02
CA SER A 342 -12.78 -9.51 34.48
C SER A 342 -13.83 -9.60 33.36
N ILE A 343 -13.46 -9.30 32.11
CA ILE A 343 -14.38 -9.32 30.97
C ILE A 343 -14.16 -10.61 30.21
N ILE A 344 -15.24 -11.36 29.98
CA ILE A 344 -15.23 -12.56 29.14
C ILE A 344 -14.96 -12.10 27.70
N VAL A 345 -13.76 -12.38 27.20
CA VAL A 345 -13.40 -12.12 25.80
C VAL A 345 -13.78 -13.35 24.97
N PRO A 346 -14.37 -13.19 23.77
CA PRO A 346 -14.63 -14.30 22.86
C PRO A 346 -13.35 -15.10 22.58
N GLN A 347 -13.50 -16.41 22.42
CA GLN A 347 -12.40 -17.24 21.96
C GLN A 347 -12.25 -17.11 20.44
N HIS A 348 -11.06 -16.75 20.00
CA HIS A 348 -10.69 -16.70 18.59
C HIS A 348 -10.04 -18.02 18.17
N GLN A 349 -10.88 -19.01 17.86
CA GLN A 349 -10.45 -20.38 17.55
C GLN A 349 -9.74 -20.52 16.19
N ASN A 350 -9.84 -19.51 15.32
CA ASN A 350 -9.27 -19.57 13.98
C ASN A 350 -7.89 -18.90 13.87
N ILE A 351 -7.52 -18.04 14.84
CA ILE A 351 -6.25 -17.31 14.80
C ILE A 351 -5.12 -18.30 15.11
N LYS A 352 -4.26 -18.51 14.11
CA LYS A 352 -3.10 -19.39 14.17
C LYS A 352 -1.79 -18.63 14.24
N ILE A 353 -1.77 -17.41 13.70
CA ILE A 353 -0.59 -16.55 13.63
C ILE A 353 -0.92 -15.23 14.28
N LEU A 354 -0.13 -14.84 15.27
CA LEU A 354 -0.24 -13.55 15.94
C LEU A 354 1.10 -12.84 15.88
N SER A 355 1.08 -11.60 15.42
CA SER A 355 2.25 -10.71 15.40
C SER A 355 1.98 -9.51 16.30
N VAL A 356 2.82 -9.33 17.32
CA VAL A 356 2.63 -8.36 18.41
C VAL A 356 3.94 -7.72 18.85
N ASN A 357 3.86 -6.53 19.45
CA ASN A 357 4.97 -5.99 20.22
C ASN A 357 5.17 -6.77 21.53
N VAL A 358 6.40 -6.89 22.04
CA VAL A 358 6.65 -7.56 23.33
C VAL A 358 5.83 -6.97 24.50
N ASP A 359 5.57 -5.66 24.49
CA ASP A 359 4.75 -5.00 25.52
C ASP A 359 3.32 -5.56 25.58
N PHE A 360 2.80 -6.04 24.45
CA PHE A 360 1.51 -6.74 24.42
C PHE A 360 1.52 -7.97 25.32
N LEU A 361 2.57 -8.81 25.25
CA LEU A 361 2.67 -10.04 26.03
C LEU A 361 2.68 -9.77 27.54
N TYR A 362 3.36 -8.69 27.94
CA TYR A 362 3.42 -8.26 29.33
C TYR A 362 2.06 -7.81 29.87
N ASN A 363 1.21 -7.26 29.01
CA ASN A 363 -0.10 -6.72 29.39
C ASN A 363 -1.25 -7.73 29.22
N VAL A 364 -1.15 -8.73 28.33
CA VAL A 364 -2.24 -9.67 28.02
C VAL A 364 -2.05 -11.03 28.69
N ARG A 365 -2.56 -11.16 29.92
CA ARG A 365 -2.33 -12.35 30.77
C ARG A 365 -3.11 -13.62 30.42
N TYR A 366 -4.05 -13.54 29.48
CA TYR A 366 -4.99 -14.63 29.17
C TYR A 366 -5.00 -14.97 27.67
N LEU A 367 -3.91 -14.67 26.98
CA LEU A 367 -3.77 -14.92 25.54
C LEU A 367 -4.00 -16.39 25.19
N SER A 368 -3.49 -17.32 26.01
CA SER A 368 -3.70 -18.77 25.86
C SER A 368 -5.17 -19.20 25.90
N VAL A 369 -6.02 -18.46 26.61
CA VAL A 369 -7.46 -18.72 26.68
C VAL A 369 -8.20 -18.04 25.51
N MET A 370 -7.76 -16.83 25.14
CA MET A 370 -8.37 -16.02 24.09
C MET A 370 -8.10 -16.57 22.69
N MET A 371 -6.92 -17.14 22.45
CA MET A 371 -6.47 -17.66 21.16
C MET A 371 -5.93 -19.09 21.34
N PRO A 372 -6.80 -20.07 21.63
CA PRO A 372 -6.38 -21.43 21.98
C PRO A 372 -5.73 -22.20 20.82
N SER A 373 -5.94 -21.76 19.58
CA SER A 373 -5.41 -22.38 18.36
C SER A 373 -4.13 -21.72 17.83
N LEU A 374 -3.52 -20.84 18.62
CA LEU A 374 -2.31 -20.13 18.23
C LEU A 374 -1.17 -21.14 18.02
N ASP A 375 -0.53 -21.08 16.85
CA ASP A 375 0.54 -22.00 16.46
C ASP A 375 1.87 -21.26 16.31
N ILE A 376 1.81 -20.04 15.76
CA ILE A 376 2.97 -19.19 15.49
C ILE A 376 2.78 -17.85 16.21
N LEU A 377 3.77 -17.46 17.01
CA LEU A 377 3.82 -16.14 17.63
C LEU A 377 5.04 -15.36 17.10
N VAL A 378 4.77 -14.21 16.50
CA VAL A 378 5.77 -13.24 16.07
C VAL A 378 5.82 -12.12 17.10
N VAL A 379 6.98 -11.88 17.69
CA VAL A 379 7.19 -10.87 18.73
C VAL A 379 8.19 -9.85 18.22
N GLN A 380 7.76 -8.60 18.10
CA GLN A 380 8.66 -7.51 17.80
C GLN A 380 9.53 -7.20 19.04
N TYR A 381 10.83 -7.34 18.87
CA TYR A 381 11.83 -7.05 19.88
C TYR A 381 11.82 -5.57 20.29
N SER A 382 12.01 -5.31 21.58
CA SER A 382 12.18 -3.96 22.14
C SER A 382 13.25 -3.98 23.23
N ARG A 383 14.20 -3.03 23.18
CA ARG A 383 15.23 -2.86 24.23
C ARG A 383 14.67 -2.39 25.56
N SER A 384 13.53 -1.70 25.53
CA SER A 384 12.90 -1.08 26.69
C SER A 384 12.13 -2.12 27.48
N ILE A 385 12.84 -3.10 28.05
CA ILE A 385 12.25 -4.09 28.91
C ILE A 385 12.00 -3.43 30.27
N THR A 386 10.75 -3.40 30.72
CA THR A 386 10.43 -2.96 32.08
C THR A 386 10.72 -4.11 33.06
N ASP A 387 11.41 -3.82 34.16
CA ASP A 387 11.84 -4.82 35.16
C ASP A 387 10.68 -5.53 35.91
N TYR A 388 9.42 -5.21 35.58
CA TYR A 388 8.25 -5.71 36.29
C TYR A 388 7.41 -6.66 35.42
N PHE A 389 7.59 -7.96 35.65
CA PHE A 389 6.89 -9.03 34.95
C PHE A 389 5.90 -9.74 35.87
N PRO A 390 4.61 -9.36 35.87
CA PRO A 390 3.62 -10.18 36.55
C PRO A 390 3.49 -11.53 35.83
N MET A 391 3.82 -12.62 36.52
CA MET A 391 3.70 -13.98 36.00
C MET A 391 2.29 -14.24 35.45
N GLN A 392 2.19 -14.84 34.25
CA GLN A 392 0.93 -15.34 33.72
C GLN A 392 0.49 -16.60 34.46
N LYS A 393 -0.82 -16.76 34.66
CA LYS A 393 -1.39 -17.98 35.26
C LYS A 393 -1.27 -19.18 34.31
N SER A 394 -1.32 -18.95 33.00
CA SER A 394 -1.25 -19.97 31.96
C SER A 394 -0.36 -19.51 30.82
N LYS A 395 0.73 -20.23 30.58
CA LYS A 395 1.65 -19.93 29.49
C LYS A 395 0.98 -20.09 28.12
N ILE A 396 1.40 -19.28 27.17
CA ILE A 396 1.01 -19.33 25.77
C ILE A 396 1.62 -20.60 25.16
N LYS A 397 0.79 -21.41 24.52
CA LYS A 397 1.20 -22.63 23.85
C LYS A 397 1.32 -22.35 22.37
N VAL A 398 2.52 -22.43 21.82
CA VAL A 398 2.83 -22.23 20.41
C VAL A 398 3.93 -23.21 19.99
N ARG A 399 4.04 -23.48 18.69
CA ARG A 399 5.09 -24.35 18.13
C ARG A 399 6.27 -23.57 17.61
N GLU A 400 6.04 -22.34 17.15
CA GLU A 400 7.06 -21.50 16.52
C GLU A 400 7.02 -20.11 17.15
N LEU A 401 8.20 -19.63 17.55
CA LEU A 401 8.40 -18.28 18.08
C LEU A 401 9.37 -17.54 17.16
N LEU A 402 8.88 -16.49 16.50
CA LEU A 402 9.70 -15.60 15.69
C LEU A 402 9.88 -14.28 16.43
N ILE A 403 11.10 -13.79 16.53
CA ILE A 403 11.43 -12.53 17.20
C ILE A 403 11.99 -11.58 16.14
N THR A 404 11.19 -10.58 15.75
CA THR A 404 11.56 -9.64 14.68
C THR A 404 12.25 -8.42 15.26
N CYS A 405 13.34 -8.00 14.60
CA CYS A 405 14.14 -6.85 15.02
C CYS A 405 14.13 -5.79 13.91
N ASN A 406 13.55 -4.62 14.18
CA ASN A 406 13.49 -3.50 13.23
C ASN A 406 14.71 -2.57 13.36
N TYR A 407 15.93 -3.12 13.38
CA TYR A 407 17.13 -2.29 13.40
C TYR A 407 17.62 -2.03 11.97
N THR A 408 17.30 -0.84 11.47
CA THR A 408 17.87 -0.29 10.24
C THR A 408 19.31 0.19 10.41
N ASN A 409 19.81 0.28 11.65
CA ASN A 409 21.17 0.67 11.97
C ASN A 409 21.99 -0.55 12.43
N GLU A 410 23.19 -0.69 11.87
CA GLU A 410 24.18 -1.78 11.88
C GLU A 410 24.59 -2.40 13.24
N ILE A 411 23.90 -2.10 14.34
CA ILE A 411 24.15 -2.75 15.62
C ILE A 411 23.45 -4.10 15.60
N MET A 412 24.15 -5.11 15.09
CA MET A 412 23.79 -6.51 15.34
C MET A 412 23.58 -6.69 16.83
N LEU A 413 22.39 -7.17 17.21
CA LEU A 413 22.09 -7.59 18.57
C LEU A 413 23.15 -8.61 18.99
N GLN A 414 23.75 -8.40 20.17
CA GLN A 414 24.69 -9.39 20.69
C GLN A 414 23.90 -10.63 21.09
N GLU A 415 24.48 -11.82 20.89
CA GLU A 415 23.86 -13.09 21.26
C GLU A 415 23.40 -13.11 22.73
N GLU A 416 24.18 -12.50 23.62
CA GLU A 416 23.84 -12.34 25.04
C GLU A 416 22.53 -11.56 25.26
N GLU A 417 22.29 -10.49 24.48
CA GLU A 417 21.06 -9.70 24.53
C GLU A 417 19.87 -10.50 23.99
N MET A 418 20.07 -11.27 22.91
CA MET A 418 19.05 -12.16 22.36
C MET A 418 18.65 -13.23 23.38
N ILE A 419 19.63 -13.89 24.00
CA ILE A 419 19.40 -14.92 25.02
C ILE A 419 18.70 -14.32 26.24
N LEU A 420 19.09 -13.14 26.69
CA LEU A 420 18.43 -12.45 27.81
C LEU A 420 16.96 -12.18 27.49
N PHE A 421 16.66 -11.72 26.28
CA PHE A 421 15.29 -11.49 25.83
C PHE A 421 14.46 -12.80 25.74
N ILE A 422 15.04 -13.87 25.19
CA ILE A 422 14.42 -15.20 25.16
C ILE A 422 14.05 -15.66 26.58
N LYS A 423 14.98 -15.51 27.53
CA LYS A 423 14.75 -15.87 28.94
C LYS A 423 13.60 -15.08 29.55
N ASN A 424 13.45 -13.80 29.19
CA ASN A 424 12.33 -12.98 29.65
C ASN A 424 10.99 -13.44 29.05
N ILE A 425 10.95 -13.80 27.77
CA ILE A 425 9.73 -14.29 27.12
C ILE A 425 9.33 -15.69 27.64
N LYS A 426 10.27 -16.51 28.11
CA LYS A 426 9.98 -17.85 28.69
C LYS A 426 9.01 -17.83 29.87
N PHE A 427 8.83 -16.70 30.54
CA PHE A 427 7.81 -16.53 31.58
C PHE A 427 6.37 -16.51 31.02
N TYR A 428 6.22 -16.20 29.74
CA TYR A 428 4.94 -16.01 29.06
C TYR A 428 4.61 -17.18 28.13
N ILE A 429 5.62 -17.86 27.58
CA ILE A 429 5.46 -18.92 26.58
C ILE A 429 5.89 -20.27 27.15
N ASP A 430 5.17 -21.31 26.76
CA ASP A 430 5.48 -22.70 27.07
C ASP A 430 6.56 -23.25 26.14
N PHE A 431 7.80 -23.18 26.59
CA PHE A 431 8.96 -23.55 25.77
C PHE A 431 9.06 -25.06 25.52
N GLU A 432 8.39 -25.90 26.32
CA GLU A 432 8.38 -27.35 26.12
C GLU A 432 7.66 -27.77 24.83
N LEU A 433 6.83 -26.87 24.27
CA LEU A 433 6.07 -27.09 23.04
C LEU A 433 6.70 -26.45 21.80
N LEU A 434 7.75 -25.63 21.98
CA LEU A 434 8.43 -24.96 20.89
C LEU A 434 9.30 -25.95 20.11
N LYS A 435 9.24 -25.86 18.78
CA LYS A 435 10.17 -26.56 17.89
C LYS A 435 11.48 -25.79 17.76
N TYR A 436 11.39 -24.47 17.59
CA TYR A 436 12.53 -23.58 17.47
C TYR A 436 12.14 -22.15 17.83
N ILE A 437 13.17 -21.32 18.05
CA ILE A 437 13.05 -19.87 18.19
C ILE A 437 13.88 -19.25 17.08
N GLU A 438 13.30 -18.34 16.30
CA GLU A 438 14.00 -17.65 15.21
C GLU A 438 14.09 -16.16 15.52
N PHE A 439 15.29 -15.61 15.55
CA PHE A 439 15.51 -14.16 15.52
C PHE A 439 15.63 -13.71 14.06
N VAL A 440 14.70 -12.86 13.62
CA VAL A 440 14.66 -12.35 12.24
C VAL A 440 15.13 -10.91 12.22
N SER A 441 16.27 -10.65 11.57
CA SER A 441 16.84 -9.33 11.35
C SER A 441 17.39 -9.24 9.94
N LEU A 442 16.59 -8.76 8.99
CA LEU A 442 16.95 -8.74 7.56
C LEU A 442 18.38 -8.18 7.34
N PRO A 443 19.27 -8.90 6.62
CA PRO A 443 19.02 -10.12 5.84
C PRO A 443 19.28 -11.44 6.59
N VAL A 444 19.57 -11.42 7.88
CA VAL A 444 20.03 -12.58 8.67
C VAL A 444 18.92 -13.11 9.56
N SER A 445 18.82 -14.43 9.66
CA SER A 445 18.05 -15.11 10.70
C SER A 445 19.01 -15.92 11.58
N VAL A 446 18.72 -16.00 12.88
CA VAL A 446 19.47 -16.83 13.83
C VAL A 446 18.49 -17.78 14.52
N PHE A 447 18.79 -19.07 14.49
CA PHE A 447 17.93 -20.10 15.09
C PHE A 447 18.47 -20.55 16.44
N PHE A 448 17.61 -20.60 17.45
CA PHE A 448 17.95 -21.07 18.79
C PHE A 448 17.19 -22.34 19.14
N ASN A 449 17.88 -23.25 19.84
CA ASN A 449 17.25 -24.37 20.52
C ASN A 449 16.47 -23.87 21.75
N PRO A 450 15.17 -24.19 21.89
CA PRO A 450 14.35 -23.69 22.99
C PRO A 450 14.74 -24.23 24.37
N ASP A 451 15.42 -25.38 24.44
CA ASP A 451 15.86 -26.00 25.69
C ASP A 451 17.23 -25.48 26.15
N THR A 452 18.18 -25.37 25.21
CA THR A 452 19.58 -25.05 25.52
C THR A 452 19.96 -23.59 25.27
N PHE A 453 19.16 -22.85 24.49
CA PHE A 453 19.48 -21.52 23.97
C PHE A 453 20.78 -21.44 23.18
N GLN A 454 21.26 -22.56 22.64
CA GLN A 454 22.38 -22.57 21.72
C GLN A 454 21.90 -22.24 20.32
N VAL A 455 22.72 -21.49 19.58
CA VAL A 455 22.52 -21.23 18.15
C VAL A 455 22.64 -22.56 17.40
N ILE A 456 21.67 -22.83 16.53
CA ILE A 456 21.61 -24.03 15.69
C ILE A 456 22.07 -23.70 14.26
N GLU A 457 21.68 -22.55 13.74
CA GLU A 457 21.96 -22.08 12.37
C GLU A 457 21.95 -20.55 12.28
#